data_AF-A0A820FJN5-F1
#
_entry.id   AF-A0A820FJN5-F1
#
_cell.length_a   1.000
_cell.length_b   1.000
_cell.length_c   1.000
_cell.angle_alpha   90.00
_cell.angle_beta   90.00
_cell.angle_gamma   90.00
#
_symmetry.space_group_name_H-M   'P 1'
#
loop_
_entity.id
_entity.type
_entity.pdbx_description
1 polymer ?
#
loop_
_entity_poly.entity_id
_entity_poly.type
_entity_poly.pdbx_seq_one_letter_code
_entity_poly.pdbx_strand_id
1 'polypeptide(L)'
;MILSIVESKRNKPTLLLDTFRYTQDKILNTAIYWKCENRSCPGCAIQYGTNSPSMKKSQNYDDDEMKCKVEEFRMNLKRRIEDLP
;
A
#
# COMPACT_ATOMS: atom_id res chain seq x y z
N MET A 1 -6.51 12.00 -2.05
CA MET A 1 -5.14 11.46 -1.96
C MET A 1 -5.09 10.48 -0.80
N ILE A 2 -4.77 9.21 -1.07
CA ILE A 2 -4.75 8.11 -0.07
C ILE A 2 -3.30 7.84 0.34
N LEU A 3 -3.04 7.70 1.64
CA LEU A 3 -1.77 7.25 2.18
C LEU A 3 -2.01 6.37 3.41
N SER A 4 -2.08 5.06 3.19
CA SER A 4 -2.44 4.09 4.23
C SER A 4 -1.68 2.78 4.02
N ILE A 5 -1.11 2.20 5.08
CA ILE A 5 -0.58 0.83 5.04
C ILE A 5 -1.67 -0.08 5.58
N VAL A 6 -2.10 -1.03 4.74
CA VAL A 6 -3.17 -1.97 5.03
C VAL A 6 -2.67 -3.42 4.98
N GLU A 7 -3.37 -4.31 5.66
CA GLU A 7 -3.16 -5.75 5.50
C GLU A 7 -4.07 -6.26 4.39
N SER A 8 -3.49 -6.88 3.36
CA SER A 8 -4.28 -7.56 2.31
C SER A 8 -5.08 -8.74 2.88
N LYS A 9 -5.99 -9.29 2.07
CA LYS A 9 -6.76 -10.51 2.42
C LYS A 9 -5.89 -11.73 2.76
N ARG A 10 -4.61 -11.71 2.37
CA ARG A 10 -3.62 -12.75 2.65
C ARG A 10 -2.66 -12.38 3.79
N ASN A 11 -3.03 -11.40 4.63
CA ASN A 11 -2.21 -10.85 5.72
C ASN A 11 -0.84 -10.35 5.26
N LYS A 12 -0.74 -9.84 4.03
CA LYS A 12 0.48 -9.21 3.51
C LYS A 12 0.38 -7.70 3.60
N PRO A 13 1.43 -7.00 4.09
CA PRO A 13 1.49 -5.54 4.07
C PRO A 13 1.33 -4.99 2.66
N THR A 14 0.42 -4.05 2.52
CA THR A 14 0.07 -3.38 1.26
C THR A 14 0.03 -1.89 1.50
N LEU A 15 0.81 -1.13 0.75
CA LEU A 15 0.79 0.32 0.79
C LEU A 15 -0.23 0.83 -0.23
N LEU A 16 -1.16 1.66 0.23
CA LEU A 16 -2.04 2.48 -0.59
C LEU A 16 -1.41 3.88 -0.67
N LEU A 17 -1.02 4.31 -1.87
CA LEU A 17 -0.39 5.61 -2.11
C LEU A 17 -0.90 6.19 -3.42
N ASP A 18 -1.46 7.40 -3.36
CA ASP A 18 -1.90 8.19 -4.53
C ASP A 18 -2.71 7.36 -5.55
N THR A 19 -3.75 6.68 -5.07
CA THR A 19 -4.67 5.80 -5.85
C THR A 19 -4.06 4.50 -6.38
N PHE A 20 -2.81 4.20 -6.06
CA PHE A 20 -2.15 2.94 -6.41
C PHE A 20 -1.89 2.04 -5.20
N ARG A 21 -1.73 0.74 -5.49
CA ARG A 21 -1.39 -0.29 -4.51
C ARG A 21 0.00 -0.85 -4.75
N TYR A 22 0.73 -0.97 -3.66
CA TYR A 22 2.06 -1.55 -3.65
C TYR A 22 2.13 -2.68 -2.64
N THR A 23 2.81 -3.75 -2.99
CA THR A 23 3.15 -4.84 -2.08
C THR A 23 4.56 -4.62 -1.54
N GLN A 24 4.80 -5.02 -0.30
CA GLN A 24 6.14 -4.97 0.26
C GLN A 24 7.08 -5.88 -0.55
N ASP A 25 8.18 -5.33 -1.05
CA ASP A 25 9.20 -6.07 -1.79
C ASP A 25 10.31 -6.55 -0.86
N LYS A 26 10.98 -5.60 -0.21
CA LYS A 26 12.09 -5.87 0.70
C LYS A 26 12.27 -4.75 1.72
N ILE A 27 12.88 -5.09 2.84
CA ILE A 27 13.32 -4.13 3.87
C ILE A 27 14.84 -4.13 3.84
N LEU A 28 15.43 -2.95 3.66
CA LEU A 28 16.88 -2.74 3.66
C LEU A 28 17.21 -1.64 4.65
N ASN A 29 17.98 -1.95 5.69
CA ASN A 29 18.29 -1.04 6.79
C ASN A 29 17.01 -0.44 7.40
N THR A 30 16.80 0.86 7.21
CA THR A 30 15.61 1.60 7.67
C THR A 30 14.60 1.84 6.55
N ALA A 31 14.85 1.35 5.33
CA ALA A 31 14.01 1.59 4.17
C ALA A 31 13.13 0.38 3.84
N ILE A 32 11.83 0.61 3.68
CA ILE A 32 10.89 -0.36 3.14
C ILE A 32 10.67 -0.03 1.66
N TYR A 33 11.01 -0.97 0.79
CA TYR A 33 10.76 -0.89 -0.64
C TYR A 33 9.43 -1.54 -0.97
N TRP A 34 8.61 -0.80 -1.70
CA TRP A 34 7.29 -1.20 -2.13
C TRP A 34 7.28 -1.31 -3.65
N LYS A 35 6.78 -2.43 -4.16
CA LYS A 35 6.62 -2.65 -5.61
C LYS A 35 5.16 -2.66 -5.99
N CYS A 36 4.84 -2.23 -7.20
CA CYS A 36 3.50 -2.32 -7.72
C CYS A 36 2.93 -3.76 -7.61
N GLU A 37 1.63 -3.89 -7.32
CA GLU A 37 0.93 -5.18 -7.33
C GLU A 37 0.99 -5.86 -8.71
N ASN A 38 0.92 -5.08 -9.79
CA ASN A 38 1.11 -5.55 -11.15
C ASN A 38 2.60 -5.80 -11.43
N ARG A 39 2.99 -7.06 -11.65
CA ARG A 39 4.39 -7.46 -11.90
C ARG A 39 4.99 -6.85 -13.17
N SER A 40 4.17 -6.51 -14.15
CA SER A 40 4.61 -5.88 -15.41
C SER A 40 4.73 -4.37 -15.30
N CYS A 41 4.35 -3.78 -14.16
CA CYS A 41 4.46 -2.36 -13.91
C CYS A 41 5.80 -2.03 -13.21
N PRO A 42 6.56 -1.04 -13.70
CA PRO A 42 7.82 -0.61 -13.09
C PRO A 42 7.62 0.24 -11.81
N GLY A 43 6.37 0.56 -11.47
CA GLY A 43 5.99 1.43 -10.38
C GLY A 43 6.50 0.96 -9.03
N CYS A 44 7.10 1.87 -8.27
CA CYS A 44 7.61 1.57 -6.93
C CYS A 44 7.55 2.78 -6.02
N ALA A 45 7.52 2.50 -4.72
CA ALA A 45 7.54 3.50 -3.65
C ALA A 45 8.56 3.09 -2.58
N ILE A 46 8.99 4.05 -1.78
CA ILE A 46 9.90 3.82 -0.67
C ILE A 46 9.40 4.53 0.58
N GLN A 47 9.65 3.92 1.72
CA GLN A 47 9.42 4.50 3.03
C GLN A 47 10.72 4.43 3.83
N TYR A 48 11.12 5.52 4.47
CA TYR A 48 12.32 5.58 5.31
C TYR A 48 11.93 5.74 6.78
N GLY A 49 12.23 4.76 7.62
CA GLY A 49 11.89 4.77 9.04
C GLY A 49 10.40 5.05 9.26
N THR A 50 10.11 6.07 10.06
CA THR A 50 8.75 6.55 10.36
C THR A 50 8.23 7.58 9.36
N ASN A 51 9.01 7.94 8.33
CA ASN A 51 8.60 8.93 7.34
C ASN A 51 7.44 8.41 6.49
N SER A 52 6.69 9.33 5.90
CA SER A 52 5.65 9.02 4.93
C SER A 52 6.25 8.31 3.70
N PRO A 53 5.65 7.21 3.23
CA PRO A 53 5.98 6.61 1.94
C PRO A 53 5.89 7.61 0.79
N SER A 54 6.79 7.48 -0.17
CA SER A 54 6.88 8.34 -1.36
C SER A 54 7.09 7.52 -2.62
N MET A 55 6.47 7.94 -3.71
CA MET A 55 6.60 7.27 -5.01
C MET A 55 8.01 7.52 -5.58
N LYS A 56 8.64 6.47 -6.12
CA LYS A 56 9.96 6.53 -6.77
C LYS A 56 9.90 6.31 -8.27
N LYS A 57 9.00 5.45 -8.72
CA LYS A 57 8.65 5.28 -10.13
C LYS A 57 7.14 5.27 -10.25
N SER A 58 6.63 5.99 -11.25
CA SER A 58 5.22 6.04 -11.58
C SER A 58 4.77 4.73 -12.21
N GLN A 59 3.46 4.53 -12.21
CA GLN A 59 2.87 3.34 -12.79
C GLN A 59 2.71 3.57 -14.31
N ASN A 60 2.59 2.48 -15.07
CA ASN A 60 2.40 2.50 -16.51
C ASN A 60 0.95 2.17 -16.92
N TYR A 61 0.00 2.35 -16.00
CA TYR A 61 -1.42 2.10 -16.20
C TYR A 61 -2.23 3.10 -15.37
N ASP A 62 -3.47 3.35 -15.78
CA ASP A 62 -4.38 4.26 -15.10
C ASP A 62 -4.69 3.80 -13.67
N ASP A 63 -5.00 4.75 -12.80
CA ASP A 63 -5.35 4.40 -11.43
C ASP A 63 -6.69 3.65 -11.33
N ASP A 64 -6.86 2.99 -10.18
CA ASP A 64 -8.11 2.36 -9.79
C ASP A 64 -8.42 2.80 -8.36
N GLU A 65 -8.78 4.09 -8.24
CA GLU A 65 -9.08 4.75 -6.97
C GLU A 65 -10.11 3.95 -6.15
N MET A 66 -11.16 3.43 -6.81
CA MET A 66 -12.22 2.68 -6.17
C MET A 66 -11.67 1.44 -5.46
N LYS A 67 -10.75 0.71 -6.11
CA LYS A 67 -10.13 -0.48 -5.52
C LYS A 67 -9.24 -0.14 -4.33
N CYS A 68 -8.56 1.01 -4.33
CA CYS A 68 -7.82 1.49 -3.15
C CYS A 68 -8.76 1.81 -1.97
N LYS A 69 -9.86 2.52 -2.24
CA LYS A 69 -10.86 2.86 -1.22
C LYS A 69 -11.52 1.61 -0.61
N VAL A 70 -11.80 0.59 -1.42
CA VAL A 70 -12.35 -0.68 -0.94
C VAL A 70 -11.39 -1.37 0.04
N GLU A 71 -10.10 -1.41 -0.28
CA GLU A 71 -9.11 -2.04 0.61
C GLU A 71 -8.90 -1.25 1.91
N GLU A 72 -8.90 0.08 1.84
CA GLU A 72 -8.87 0.94 3.01
C GLU A 72 -10.11 0.73 3.90
N PHE A 73 -11.30 0.74 3.30
CA PHE A 73 -12.54 0.52 4.01
C PHE A 73 -12.59 -0.87 4.66
N ARG A 74 -12.15 -1.91 3.94
CA ARG A 74 -12.04 -3.27 4.47
C ARG A 74 -11.17 -3.32 5.71
N MET A 75 -10.02 -2.64 5.71
CA MET A 75 -9.13 -2.61 6.88
C MET A 75 -9.76 -1.85 8.05
N ASN A 76 -10.39 -0.71 7.77
CA ASN A 76 -11.07 0.07 8.81
C ASN A 76 -12.21 -0.72 9.47
N LEU A 77 -12.98 -1.48 8.68
CA LEU A 77 -13.97 -2.41 9.21
C LEU A 77 -13.34 -3.52 10.05
N LYS A 78 -12.26 -4.15 9.57
CA LYS A 78 -11.56 -5.23 10.29
C LYS A 78 -11.11 -4.75 11.67
N ARG A 79 -10.40 -3.62 11.74
CA ARG A 79 -9.95 -3.02 13.02
C ARG A 79 -11.12 -2.79 13.97
N ARG A 80 -12.20 -2.18 13.46
CA ARG A 80 -13.37 -1.88 14.28
C ARG A 80 -14.08 -3.11 14.83
N ILE A 81 -14.00 -4.26 14.13
CA ILE A 81 -14.51 -5.54 14.63
C ILE A 81 -13.55 -6.11 15.69
N GLU A 82 -12.24 -6.01 15.49
CA GLU A 82 -11.22 -6.46 16.45
C GLU A 82 -11.25 -5.66 17.76
N ASP A 83 -11.68 -4.40 17.71
CA ASP A 83 -11.89 -3.52 18.87
C ASP A 83 -13.24 -3.77 19.60
N LEU A 84 -14.09 -4.70 19.13
CA LEU A 84 -15.32 -5.06 19.85
C LEU A 84 -14.99 -5.97 21.05
N PRO A 85 -15.65 -5.76 22.20
CA PRO A 85 -15.46 -6.55 23.42
C PRO A 85 -15.96 -8.00 23.28
#